data_AF-A0A8J8AUY4-F1
#
_entry.id   AF-A0A8J8AUY4-F1
#
_cell.length_a   1.000
_cell.length_b   1.000
_cell.length_c   1.000
_cell.angle_alpha   90.00
_cell.angle_beta   90.00
_cell.angle_gamma   90.00
#
_symmetry.space_group_name_H-M   'P 1'
#
loop_
_entity.id
_entity.type
_entity.pdbx_description
1 polymer ?
#
loop_
_entity_poly.entity_id
_entity_poly.type
_entity_poly.pdbx_seq_one_letter_code
_entity_poly.pdbx_strand_id
1 'polypeptide(L)'
;LQLGVVSIIAGLVLGLALALMRLYAPVWVQVLAKIYINFMRSIPLLVLLIIIYHALPFVGIRLSPFMSAVSALSLVSAAHTAEIFHAGIAAIAKVGSRALPRWASTALGAWSWRPEPSPSWRAGVPGTDRSAAAGSASPGRATVPLAQAVRLRLQALAVQSTQGCRRNRGHRGSHR
;
A
#
# COMPACT_ATOMS: atom_id res chain seq x y z
N LEU A 1 -8.62 24.97 25.47
CA LEU A 1 -9.75 24.33 24.75
C LEU A 1 -10.11 25.08 23.46
N GLN A 2 -10.36 26.39 23.52
CA GLN A 2 -10.78 27.22 22.37
C GLN A 2 -9.90 27.07 21.13
N LEU A 3 -8.58 27.16 21.28
CA LEU A 3 -7.62 27.03 20.18
C LEU A 3 -7.75 25.70 19.44
N GLY A 4 -7.89 24.60 20.17
CA GLY A 4 -8.05 23.26 19.60
C GLY A 4 -9.36 23.12 18.81
N VAL A 5 -10.47 23.56 19.39
CA VAL A 5 -11.80 23.49 18.73
C VAL A 5 -11.81 24.28 17.42
N VAL A 6 -11.33 25.53 17.44
CA VAL A 6 -11.30 26.38 16.23
C VAL A 6 -10.39 25.78 15.17
N SER A 7 -9.20 25.31 15.57
CA SER A 7 -8.22 24.72 14.62
C SER A 7 -8.72 23.42 14.00
N ILE A 8 -9.40 22.57 14.79
CA ILE A 8 -9.97 21.32 14.29
C ILE A 8 -11.10 21.60 13.30
N ILE A 9 -12.03 22.51 13.62
CA ILE A 9 -13.13 22.86 12.72
C ILE A 9 -12.58 23.46 11.41
N ALA A 10 -11.65 24.41 11.51
CA ALA A 10 -11.03 25.02 10.34
C ALA A 10 -10.25 23.99 9.50
N GLY A 11 -9.45 23.14 10.15
CA GLY A 11 -8.72 22.06 9.49
C GLY A 11 -9.63 21.03 8.83
N LEU A 12 -10.78 20.72 9.44
CA LEU A 12 -11.78 19.81 8.88
C LEU A 12 -12.41 20.38 7.60
N VAL A 13 -12.85 21.64 7.65
CA VAL A 13 -13.47 22.33 6.51
C VAL A 13 -12.48 22.45 5.34
N LEU A 14 -11.25 22.90 5.63
CA LEU A 14 -10.18 23.02 4.62
C LEU A 14 -9.78 21.65 4.05
N GLY A 15 -9.65 20.63 4.91
CA GLY A 15 -9.30 19.28 4.49
C GLY A 15 -10.37 18.64 3.61
N LEU A 16 -11.65 18.86 3.93
CA LEU A 16 -12.76 18.41 3.10
C LEU A 16 -12.76 19.12 1.73
N ALA A 17 -12.56 20.44 1.71
CA ALA A 17 -12.46 21.19 0.46
C ALA A 17 -11.31 20.69 -0.44
N LEU A 18 -10.13 20.42 0.15
CA LEU A 18 -8.98 19.85 -0.56
C LEU A 18 -9.26 18.44 -1.10
N ALA A 19 -9.95 17.60 -0.33
CA ALA A 19 -10.32 16.26 -0.76
C ALA A 19 -11.30 16.28 -1.95
N LEU A 20 -12.30 17.15 -1.90
CA LEU A 20 -13.27 17.34 -2.98
C LEU A 20 -12.60 17.93 -4.23
N MET A 21 -11.72 18.92 -4.06
CA MET A 21 -10.94 19.48 -5.16
C MET A 21 -10.12 18.38 -5.86
N ARG A 22 -9.49 17.48 -5.10
CA ARG A 22 -8.77 16.34 -5.69
C ARG A 22 -9.65 15.37 -6.49
N LEU A 23 -10.94 15.28 -6.18
CA LEU A 23 -11.86 14.36 -6.83
C LEU A 23 -12.45 14.95 -8.12
N TYR A 24 -12.80 16.23 -8.11
CA TYR A 24 -13.54 16.87 -9.20
C TYR A 24 -12.71 17.84 -10.06
N ALA A 25 -11.56 18.32 -9.57
CA ALA A 25 -10.78 19.32 -10.30
C ALA A 25 -9.96 18.69 -11.45
N PRO A 26 -9.55 19.47 -12.47
CA PRO A 26 -8.68 19.00 -13.54
C PRO A 26 -7.31 18.55 -13.00
N VAL A 27 -6.62 17.70 -13.77
CA VAL A 27 -5.34 17.04 -13.39
C VAL A 27 -4.31 18.01 -12.81
N TRP A 28 -4.18 19.21 -13.40
CA TRP A 28 -3.25 20.24 -12.94
C TRP A 28 -3.50 20.69 -11.49
N VAL A 29 -4.77 20.92 -11.14
CA VAL A 29 -5.17 21.32 -9.79
C VAL A 29 -5.02 20.16 -8.82
N GLN A 30 -5.32 18.93 -9.26
CA GLN A 30 -5.10 17.75 -8.43
C GLN A 30 -3.62 17.60 -8.05
N VAL A 31 -2.70 17.77 -9.01
CA VAL A 31 -1.25 17.72 -8.78
C VAL A 31 -0.83 18.78 -7.78
N LEU A 32 -1.30 20.02 -7.93
CA LEU A 32 -0.99 21.10 -6.99
C LEU A 32 -1.48 20.78 -5.57
N ALA A 33 -2.70 20.25 -5.45
CA ALA A 33 -3.22 19.78 -4.17
C ALA A 33 -2.40 18.61 -3.60
N LYS A 34 -1.90 17.68 -4.42
CA LYS A 34 -0.99 16.60 -3.95
C LYS A 34 0.31 17.18 -3.41
N ILE A 35 0.89 18.16 -4.09
CA ILE A 35 2.14 18.81 -3.68
C ILE A 35 1.93 19.51 -2.33
N TYR A 36 0.85 20.29 -2.20
CA TYR A 36 0.48 20.94 -0.94
C TYR A 36 0.37 19.92 0.21
N ILE A 37 -0.38 18.83 0.01
CA ILE A 37 -0.61 17.80 1.04
C ILE A 37 0.72 17.16 1.45
N ASN A 38 1.54 16.75 0.48
CA ASN A 38 2.82 16.08 0.76
C ASN A 38 3.78 17.01 1.49
N PHE A 39 3.82 18.29 1.12
CA PHE A 39 4.67 19.30 1.75
C PHE A 39 4.24 19.61 3.18
N MET A 40 2.94 19.81 3.43
CA MET A 40 2.44 20.10 4.77
C MET A 40 2.57 18.92 5.74
N ARG A 41 2.66 17.68 5.24
CA ARG A 41 2.90 16.47 6.05
C ARG A 41 4.37 16.25 6.36
N SER A 42 5.29 16.76 5.56
CA SER A 42 6.74 16.64 5.80
C SER A 42 7.30 17.76 6.68
N ILE A 43 6.59 18.87 6.83
CA ILE A 43 7.00 19.99 7.68
C ILE A 43 6.68 19.70 9.14
N PRO A 44 7.66 19.78 10.06
CA PRO A 44 7.40 19.73 11.49
C PRO A 44 6.48 20.91 11.89
N LEU A 45 5.41 20.64 12.65
CA LEU A 45 4.43 21.67 13.04
C LEU A 45 5.09 22.90 13.70
N LEU A 46 6.15 22.68 14.48
CA LEU A 46 6.91 23.73 15.14
C LEU A 46 7.55 24.68 14.12
N VAL A 47 8.10 24.15 13.03
CA VAL A 47 8.70 24.96 11.95
C VAL A 47 7.62 25.81 11.27
N LEU A 48 6.47 25.22 10.94
CA LEU A 48 5.38 25.96 10.29
C LEU A 48 4.85 27.10 11.18
N LEU A 49 4.72 26.86 12.48
CA LEU A 49 4.29 27.88 13.44
C LEU A 49 5.28 29.04 13.48
N ILE A 50 6.58 28.75 13.53
CA ILE A 50 7.63 29.78 13.51
C ILE A 50 7.54 30.60 12.23
N ILE A 51 7.39 29.96 11.07
CA ILE A 51 7.25 30.65 9.79
C ILE A 51 6.02 31.56 9.80
N ILE A 52 4.86 31.08 10.24
CA ILE A 52 3.63 31.89 10.22
C ILE A 52 3.71 33.07 11.20
N TYR A 53 4.35 32.91 12.35
CA TYR A 53 4.46 34.01 13.33
C TYR A 53 5.56 35.01 12.99
N HIS A 54 6.73 34.53 12.51
CA HIS A 54 7.90 35.38 12.31
C HIS A 54 8.12 35.79 10.85
N ALA A 55 7.73 34.97 9.87
CA ALA A 55 7.95 35.28 8.46
C ALA A 55 6.82 36.12 7.85
N LEU A 56 5.57 35.90 8.28
CA LEU A 56 4.40 36.63 7.75
C LEU A 56 4.45 38.15 7.96
N PRO A 57 5.03 38.69 9.06
CA PRO A 57 5.24 40.12 9.23
C PRO A 57 6.11 40.78 8.15
N PHE A 58 7.00 40.04 7.46
CA PHE A 58 7.79 40.60 6.34
C PHE A 58 6.91 40.96 5.13
N VAL A 59 5.74 40.34 5.02
CA VAL A 59 4.73 40.64 3.98
C VAL A 59 3.73 41.70 4.47
N GLY A 60 3.93 42.26 5.67
CA GLY A 60 3.06 43.27 6.27
C GLY A 60 1.86 42.72 7.05
N ILE A 61 1.68 41.39 7.10
CA ILE A 61 0.58 40.76 7.83
C ILE A 61 1.05 40.41 9.25
N ARG A 62 0.52 41.12 10.24
CA ARG A 62 0.79 40.88 11.66
C ARG A 62 -0.35 40.10 12.29
N LEU A 63 -0.11 38.83 12.58
CA LEU A 63 -1.06 37.97 13.28
C LEU A 63 -0.78 37.95 14.79
N SER A 64 -1.84 37.83 15.58
CA SER A 64 -1.70 37.55 17.01
C SER A 64 -1.17 36.12 17.21
N PRO A 65 -0.47 35.82 18.33
CA PRO A 65 0.03 34.48 18.61
C PRO A 65 -1.06 33.40 18.51
N PHE A 66 -2.28 33.74 18.93
CA PHE A 66 -3.44 32.87 18.82
C PHE A 66 -3.80 32.55 17.35
N MET A 67 -3.89 33.56 16.48
CA MET A 67 -4.25 33.36 15.07
C MET A 67 -3.13 32.67 14.27
N SER A 68 -1.87 32.92 14.61
CA SER A 68 -0.74 32.19 14.03
C SER A 68 -0.79 30.70 14.39
N ALA A 69 -1.09 30.38 15.65
CA ALA A 69 -1.25 29.00 16.09
C ALA A 69 -2.43 28.30 15.41
N VAL A 70 -3.59 28.96 15.35
CA VAL A 70 -4.77 28.43 14.66
C VAL A 70 -4.47 28.16 13.19
N SER A 71 -3.81 29.11 12.50
CA SER A 71 -3.45 28.95 11.08
C SER A 71 -2.50 27.76 10.86
N ALA A 72 -1.43 27.67 11.65
CA ALA A 72 -0.46 26.59 11.54
C ALA A 72 -1.09 25.21 11.78
N LEU A 73 -1.86 25.07 12.86
CA LEU A 73 -2.56 23.83 13.20
C LEU A 73 -3.59 23.45 12.15
N SER A 74 -4.36 24.42 11.66
CA SER A 74 -5.40 24.17 10.66
C SER A 74 -4.81 23.71 9.33
N LEU A 75 -3.70 24.30 8.87
CA LEU A 75 -3.05 23.92 7.61
C LEU A 75 -2.48 22.48 7.65
N VAL A 76 -1.78 22.14 8.74
CA VAL A 76 -1.25 20.77 8.94
C VAL A 76 -2.41 19.78 9.09
N SER A 77 -3.42 20.12 9.88
CA SER A 77 -4.60 19.28 10.07
C SER A 77 -5.35 19.06 8.75
N ALA A 78 -5.53 20.10 7.93
CA ALA A 78 -6.22 20.02 6.65
C ALA A 78 -5.54 19.04 5.69
N ALA A 79 -4.20 19.03 5.64
CA ALA A 79 -3.47 18.08 4.80
C ALA A 79 -3.68 16.62 5.23
N HIS A 80 -3.68 16.34 6.54
CA HIS A 80 -3.93 15.00 7.06
C HIS A 80 -5.39 14.58 6.85
N THR A 81 -6.33 15.47 7.15
CA THR A 81 -7.76 15.23 6.97
C THR A 81 -8.13 15.00 5.49
N ALA A 82 -7.49 15.72 4.56
CA ALA A 82 -7.72 15.54 3.13
C ALA A 82 -7.32 14.12 2.65
N GLU A 83 -6.23 13.57 3.18
CA GLU A 83 -5.80 12.20 2.87
C GLU A 83 -6.76 11.16 3.44
N ILE A 84 -7.27 11.38 4.66
CA ILE A 84 -8.25 10.50 5.29
C ILE A 84 -9.53 10.46 4.44
N PHE A 85 -10.06 11.63 4.05
CA PHE A 85 -11.25 11.68 3.19
C PHE A 85 -11.01 11.05 1.82
N HIS A 86 -9.89 11.35 1.17
CA HIS A 86 -9.56 10.77 -0.14
C HIS A 86 -9.44 9.24 -0.07
N ALA A 87 -8.73 8.71 0.94
CA ALA A 87 -8.61 7.28 1.16
C ALA A 87 -9.96 6.63 1.48
N GLY A 88 -10.82 7.29 2.27
CA GLY A 88 -12.17 6.82 2.57
C GLY A 88 -13.04 6.72 1.31
N ILE A 89 -13.05 7.75 0.47
CA ILE A 89 -13.80 7.75 -0.80
C ILE A 89 -13.28 6.66 -1.74
N ALA A 90 -11.96 6.55 -1.89
CA ALA A 90 -11.32 5.54 -2.75
C ALA A 90 -11.61 4.11 -2.27
N ALA A 91 -11.69 3.88 -0.96
CA ALA A 91 -12.00 2.57 -0.39
C ALA A 91 -13.41 2.10 -0.77
N ILE A 92 -14.41 2.99 -0.71
CA ILE A 92 -15.80 2.68 -1.05
C ILE A 92 -15.92 2.36 -2.56
N ALA A 93 -15.28 3.17 -3.41
CA ALA A 93 -15.26 2.93 -4.86
C ALA A 93 -14.61 1.58 -5.23
N LYS A 94 -13.55 1.19 -4.51
CA LYS A 94 -12.87 -0.11 -4.70
C LYS A 94 -13.72 -1.29 -4.25
N VAL A 95 -14.54 -1.14 -3.21
CA VAL A 95 -15.45 -2.20 -2.75
C VAL A 95 -16.55 -2.43 -3.78
N GLY A 96 -17.14 -1.37 -4.34
CA GLY A 96 -18.20 -1.49 -5.35
C GLY A 96 -17.74 -2.02 -6.71
N SER A 97 -16.49 -1.77 -7.10
CA SER A 97 -15.94 -2.21 -8.39
C SER A 97 -15.29 -3.60 -8.37
N ARG A 98 -15.15 -4.21 -7.19
CA ARG A 98 -14.60 -5.57 -7.07
C ARG A 98 -15.65 -6.58 -7.55
N ALA A 99 -15.55 -7.00 -8.81
CA ALA A 99 -16.16 -8.25 -9.26
C ALA A 99 -15.61 -9.37 -8.37
N LEU A 100 -16.45 -9.86 -7.46
CA LEU A 100 -16.08 -10.95 -6.58
C LEU A 100 -15.75 -12.16 -7.44
N PRO A 101 -14.58 -12.81 -7.27
CA PRO A 101 -14.32 -14.09 -7.88
C PRO A 101 -15.48 -15.05 -7.59
N ARG A 102 -15.86 -15.93 -8.53
CA ARG A 102 -17.02 -16.81 -8.38
C ARG A 102 -16.99 -17.72 -7.13
N TRP A 103 -15.80 -17.94 -6.54
CA TRP A 103 -15.63 -18.63 -5.26
C TRP A 103 -15.95 -17.75 -4.04
N ALA A 104 -15.82 -16.43 -4.17
CA ALA A 104 -16.10 -15.45 -3.12
C ALA A 104 -17.61 -15.16 -2.97
N SER A 105 -18.41 -15.26 -4.05
CA SER A 105 -19.88 -15.22 -3.95
C SER A 105 -20.44 -16.40 -3.14
N THR A 106 -19.83 -17.58 -3.25
CA THR A 106 -20.18 -18.74 -2.41
C THR A 106 -19.68 -18.61 -0.98
N ALA A 107 -18.63 -17.81 -0.76
CA ALA A 107 -18.07 -17.58 0.57
C ALA A 107 -18.90 -16.56 1.38
N LEU A 108 -19.52 -15.54 0.76
CA LEU A 108 -20.28 -14.52 1.49
C LEU A 108 -21.53 -15.06 2.22
N GLY A 109 -22.09 -16.20 1.78
CA GLY A 109 -23.08 -16.95 2.56
C GLY A 109 -22.49 -17.65 3.81
N ALA A 110 -21.17 -17.74 3.92
CA ALA A 110 -20.42 -18.44 4.96
C ALA A 110 -19.51 -17.50 5.80
N TRP A 111 -19.68 -16.17 5.71
CA TRP A 111 -18.95 -15.18 6.51
C TRP A 111 -19.80 -14.52 7.60
N SER A 112 -21.13 -14.71 7.62
CA SER A 112 -21.99 -14.17 8.68
C SER A 112 -21.75 -14.82 10.05
N TRP A 113 -21.14 -16.01 10.08
CA TRP A 113 -20.71 -16.71 11.28
C TRP A 113 -19.45 -17.52 11.00
N ARG A 114 -18.29 -16.87 11.05
CA ARG A 114 -17.03 -17.59 11.24
C ARG A 114 -16.52 -17.19 12.62
N PRO A 115 -16.68 -18.04 13.65
CA PRO A 115 -16.09 -17.73 14.96
C PRO A 115 -14.59 -17.53 14.77
N GLU A 116 -14.06 -16.48 15.39
CA GLU A 116 -12.61 -16.21 15.47
C GLU A 116 -11.94 -17.55 15.79
N PRO A 117 -11.01 -18.06 14.95
CA PRO A 117 -10.28 -19.26 15.33
C PRO A 117 -9.56 -18.91 16.63
N SER A 118 -9.92 -19.60 17.71
CA SER A 118 -9.19 -19.52 18.96
C SER A 118 -7.70 -19.70 18.67
N PRO A 119 -6.77 -19.13 19.46
CA PRO A 119 -5.34 -19.19 19.16
C PRO A 119 -4.82 -20.63 19.26
N SER A 120 -5.03 -21.41 18.21
CA SER A 120 -4.66 -22.82 18.08
C SER A 120 -3.44 -22.95 17.18
N TRP A 121 -2.48 -22.03 17.27
CA TRP A 121 -1.12 -22.28 16.78
C TRP A 121 -0.41 -23.38 17.58
N ARG A 122 -1.08 -24.00 18.58
CA ARG A 122 -0.59 -25.15 19.37
C ARG A 122 -1.20 -26.52 19.04
N ALA A 123 -2.05 -26.66 18.02
CA ALA A 123 -2.60 -27.97 17.70
C ALA A 123 -2.64 -28.22 16.19
N GLY A 124 -1.64 -28.93 15.67
CA GLY A 124 -1.76 -29.68 14.42
C GLY A 124 -1.26 -28.98 13.16
N VAL A 125 0.04 -28.68 13.09
CA VAL A 125 0.74 -28.91 11.82
C VAL A 125 0.93 -30.43 11.75
N PRO A 126 0.34 -31.16 10.79
CA PRO A 126 0.62 -32.58 10.66
C PRO A 126 2.09 -32.72 10.29
N GLY A 127 2.87 -33.26 11.22
CA GLY A 127 4.19 -33.78 10.93
C GLY A 127 4.05 -34.86 9.86
N THR A 128 4.46 -34.57 8.64
CA THR A 128 4.88 -35.63 7.73
C THR A 128 6.19 -36.15 8.26
N ASP A 129 6.11 -37.15 9.13
CA ASP A 129 7.23 -37.99 9.53
C ASP A 129 7.92 -38.53 8.28
N ARG A 130 9.15 -38.08 8.05
CA ARG A 130 10.15 -38.79 7.24
C ARG A 130 11.35 -39.12 8.11
N SER A 131 11.07 -39.65 9.29
CA SER A 131 12.07 -40.31 10.13
C SER A 131 12.02 -41.82 9.90
N ALA A 132 12.37 -42.24 8.67
CA ALA A 132 12.74 -43.61 8.35
C ALA A 132 13.89 -43.58 7.33
N ALA A 133 15.01 -42.99 7.76
CA ALA A 133 16.40 -43.18 7.32
C ALA A 133 17.17 -41.95 7.85
N ALA A 134 17.56 -41.93 9.12
CA ALA A 134 18.93 -42.31 9.54
C ALA A 134 20.00 -41.60 8.69
N GLY A 135 20.81 -40.65 9.17
CA GLY A 135 21.04 -40.15 10.51
C GLY A 135 22.21 -39.16 10.46
N SER A 136 22.45 -38.55 11.62
CA SER A 136 23.65 -37.81 12.02
C SER A 136 24.00 -36.46 11.36
N ALA A 137 24.01 -35.45 12.25
CA ALA A 137 24.98 -34.35 12.37
C ALA A 137 24.65 -32.99 11.73
N SER A 138 24.31 -32.04 12.61
CA SER A 138 24.70 -30.61 12.55
C SER A 138 26.24 -30.48 12.69
N PRO A 139 26.92 -29.33 12.46
CA PRO A 139 26.40 -27.98 12.19
C PRO A 139 27.15 -27.15 11.11
N GLY A 140 26.49 -26.10 10.59
CA GLY A 140 27.16 -24.87 10.15
C GLY A 140 27.50 -24.69 8.65
N ARG A 141 27.41 -23.41 8.24
CA ARG A 141 27.88 -22.77 7.00
C ARG A 141 27.09 -23.00 5.70
N ALA A 142 26.60 -21.86 5.19
CA ALA A 142 26.03 -21.66 3.88
C ALA A 142 26.93 -22.21 2.75
N THR A 143 26.36 -23.07 1.91
CA THR A 143 26.68 -23.19 0.48
C THR A 143 25.46 -23.80 -0.21
N VAL A 144 24.86 -23.09 -1.15
CA VAL A 144 23.93 -23.72 -2.10
C VAL A 144 24.79 -24.67 -2.94
N PRO A 145 24.57 -25.99 -2.91
CA PRO A 145 25.46 -26.93 -3.56
C PRO A 145 25.40 -26.70 -5.07
N LEU A 146 26.56 -26.51 -5.70
CA LEU A 146 26.75 -26.43 -7.16
C LEU A 146 26.01 -27.53 -7.93
N ALA A 147 25.72 -28.67 -7.27
CA ALA A 147 24.89 -29.75 -7.81
C ALA A 147 23.42 -29.36 -8.09
N GLN A 148 22.81 -28.48 -7.29
CA GLN A 148 21.44 -27.99 -7.56
C GLN A 148 21.42 -27.03 -8.75
N ALA A 149 22.44 -26.18 -8.89
CA ALA A 149 22.58 -25.30 -10.06
C ALA A 149 22.78 -26.10 -11.36
N VAL A 150 23.56 -27.19 -11.32
CA VAL A 150 23.77 -28.08 -12.49
C VAL A 150 22.50 -28.85 -12.86
N ARG A 151 21.72 -29.35 -11.88
CA ARG A 151 20.44 -30.04 -12.16
C ARG A 151 19.41 -29.12 -12.80
N LEU A 152 19.30 -27.86 -12.35
CA LEU A 152 18.38 -26.88 -12.93
C LEU A 152 18.76 -26.52 -14.37
N ARG A 153 20.06 -26.47 -14.68
CA ARG A 153 20.54 -26.17 -16.04
C ARG A 153 20.36 -27.34 -17.00
N LEU A 154 20.48 -28.59 -16.54
CA LEU A 154 20.20 -29.78 -17.35
C LEU A 154 18.70 -29.97 -17.64
N GLN A 155 17.80 -29.65 -16.69
CA GLN A 155 16.36 -29.71 -16.93
C GLN A 155 15.89 -28.68 -17.97
N ALA A 156 16.46 -27.47 -17.97
CA ALA A 156 16.16 -26.45 -18.97
C ALA A 156 16.59 -26.87 -20.39
N LEU A 157 17.71 -27.58 -20.54
CA LEU A 157 18.20 -28.07 -21.84
C LEU A 157 17.37 -29.25 -22.39
N ALA A 158 16.85 -30.12 -21.52
CA ALA A 158 16.00 -31.24 -21.93
C ALA A 158 14.61 -30.80 -22.49
N VAL A 159 14.11 -29.65 -22.05
CA VAL A 159 12.83 -29.10 -22.54
C VAL A 159 12.97 -28.41 -23.91
N GLN A 160 14.15 -27.85 -24.22
CA GLN A 160 14.38 -27.21 -25.52
C GLN A 160 14.58 -28.22 -26.66
N SER A 161 15.15 -29.39 -26.38
CA SER A 161 15.39 -30.43 -27.40
C SER A 161 14.09 -31.06 -27.93
N THR A 162 13.04 -31.17 -27.10
CA THR A 162 11.74 -31.71 -27.49
C THR A 162 10.91 -30.74 -28.32
N GLN A 163 11.03 -29.43 -28.08
CA GLN A 163 10.35 -28.39 -28.89
C GLN A 163 10.98 -28.21 -30.29
N GLY A 164 12.31 -28.34 -30.40
CA GLY A 164 13.02 -28.26 -31.69
C GLY A 164 12.69 -29.42 -32.64
N CYS A 165 12.52 -30.64 -32.13
CA CYS A 165 12.23 -31.82 -32.96
C CYS A 165 10.78 -31.81 -33.50
N ARG A 166 9.83 -31.24 -32.75
CA ARG A 166 8.41 -31.14 -33.18
C ARG A 166 8.21 -30.11 -34.29
N ARG A 167 9.03 -29.05 -34.34
CA ARG A 167 8.93 -28.00 -35.37
C ARG A 167 9.49 -28.39 -36.73
N ASN A 168 10.42 -29.35 -36.80
CA ASN A 168 11.05 -29.77 -38.06
C ASN A 168 10.34 -30.93 -38.78
N ARG A 169 9.42 -31.67 -38.12
CA ARG A 169 8.57 -32.68 -38.78
C ARG A 169 7.35 -32.10 -39.50
N GLY A 170 6.94 -30.87 -39.18
CA GLY A 170 5.77 -30.23 -39.81
C GLY A 170 6.02 -29.69 -41.23
N HIS A 171 7.28 -29.61 -41.68
CA HIS A 171 7.63 -28.95 -42.96
C HIS A 171 8.09 -29.90 -44.08
N ARG A 172 8.11 -31.23 -43.87
CA ARG A 172 8.51 -32.24 -44.87
C ARG A 172 7.39 -33.25 -45.22
N GLY A 173 6.16 -32.78 -45.35
CA GLY A 173 5.00 -33.64 -45.67
C GLY A 173 4.05 -33.09 -46.72
N SER A 174 4.46 -32.13 -47.54
CA SER A 174 3.59 -31.50 -48.55
C SER A 174 4.35 -31.10 -49.81
N HIS A 175 5.12 -32.02 -50.40
CA HIS A 175 5.43 -32.00 -51.83
C HIS A 175 5.94 -33.38 -52.28
N ARG A 176 5.23 -33.95 -53.25
CA ARG A 176 5.36 -35.26 -53.92
C ARG A 176 4.61 -36.41 -53.28
#